data_AF-A0A087SR79-F1
#
_entry.id   AF-A0A087SR79-F1
#
_cell.length_a   1.000
_cell.length_b   1.000
_cell.length_c   1.000
_cell.angle_alpha   90.00
_cell.angle_beta   90.00
_cell.angle_gamma   90.00
#
_symmetry.space_group_name_H-M   'P 1'
#
loop_
_entity.id
_entity.type
_entity.pdbx_description
1 polymer ?
#
loop_
_entity_poly.entity_id
_entity_poly.type
_entity_poly.pdbx_seq_one_letter_code
_entity_poly.pdbx_strand_id
1 'polypeptide(L)'
;MNNFVMDYLVTEGYYEAAVAFGRETGTTTSANVSSAIERTQIRKAIQDGDIQLAMELLNDAHPQILEEQSGLLFHLQQQQVIELIRAGRTEAALDYAQEYLAPRSENNPNLLLELERTMALLIFDDVSTSPLADLMDVAQRQKTADEVNPCILRTQLEEAESQLPVLLKLMLWMQDRLKGKVVFPVIEDVLVAEPILAPSNEAAT
;
A
#
# COMPACT_ATOMS: atom_id res chain seq x y z
N MET A 1 6.33 4.07 -23.57
CA MET A 1 5.29 3.20 -22.98
C MET A 1 5.91 2.14 -22.09
N ASN A 2 6.70 1.21 -22.62
CA ASN A 2 7.29 0.10 -21.85
C ASN A 2 8.12 0.55 -20.64
N ASN A 3 8.85 1.67 -20.76
CA ASN A 3 9.60 2.22 -19.62
C ASN A 3 8.69 2.67 -18.46
N PHE A 4 7.50 3.21 -18.73
CA PHE A 4 6.54 3.63 -17.69
C PHE A 4 5.88 2.44 -17.00
N VAL A 5 5.59 1.38 -17.75
CA VAL A 5 5.06 0.13 -17.19
C VAL A 5 6.14 -0.56 -16.37
N MET A 6 7.37 -0.62 -16.88
CA MET A 6 8.50 -1.18 -16.15
C MET A 6 8.80 -0.40 -14.87
N ASP A 7 8.79 0.93 -14.95
CA ASP A 7 8.92 1.82 -13.79
C ASP A 7 7.83 1.54 -12.75
N TYR A 8 6.56 1.49 -13.17
CA TYR A 8 5.46 1.11 -12.28
C TYR A 8 5.67 -0.25 -11.60
N LEU A 9 6.03 -1.29 -12.37
CA LEU A 9 6.20 -2.64 -11.82
C LEU A 9 7.37 -2.70 -10.82
N VAL A 10 8.44 -1.95 -11.05
CA VAL A 10 9.59 -1.88 -10.13
C VAL A 10 9.23 -1.03 -8.90
N THR A 11 8.63 0.13 -9.08
CA THR A 11 8.28 1.08 -8.01
C THR A 11 7.20 0.54 -7.08
N GLU A 12 6.22 -0.21 -7.59
CA GLU A 12 5.20 -0.86 -6.76
C GLU A 12 5.62 -2.22 -6.18
N GLY A 13 6.83 -2.70 -6.48
CA GLY A 13 7.33 -3.98 -5.98
C GLY A 13 6.69 -5.21 -6.64
N TYR A 14 6.21 -5.10 -7.89
CA TYR A 14 5.75 -6.23 -8.69
C TYR A 14 6.91 -6.91 -9.41
N TYR A 15 7.86 -7.45 -8.65
CA TYR A 15 9.13 -7.98 -9.18
C TYR A 15 8.93 -9.08 -10.24
N GLU A 16 8.12 -10.11 -9.96
CA GLU A 16 7.91 -11.23 -10.89
C GLU A 16 7.35 -10.74 -12.24
N ALA A 17 6.41 -9.79 -12.19
CA ALA A 17 5.84 -9.15 -13.36
C ALA A 17 6.89 -8.28 -14.08
N ALA A 18 7.73 -7.53 -13.35
CA ALA A 18 8.81 -6.74 -13.94
C ALA A 18 9.83 -7.62 -14.68
N VAL A 19 10.20 -8.78 -14.12
CA VAL A 19 11.12 -9.73 -14.76
C VAL A 19 10.51 -10.33 -16.03
N ALA A 20 9.27 -10.81 -15.95
CA ALA A 20 8.57 -11.36 -17.11
C ALA A 20 8.45 -10.30 -18.21
N PHE A 21 8.02 -9.09 -17.85
CA PHE A 21 7.85 -7.96 -18.77
C PHE A 21 9.17 -7.50 -19.40
N GLY A 22 10.26 -7.41 -18.63
CA GLY A 22 11.58 -7.06 -19.14
C GLY A 22 12.13 -8.09 -20.12
N ARG A 23 11.88 -9.39 -19.86
CA ARG A 23 12.26 -10.47 -20.77
C ARG A 23 11.52 -10.41 -22.10
N GLU A 24 10.24 -10.06 -22.09
CA GLU A 24 9.41 -9.98 -23.30
C GLU A 24 9.65 -8.69 -24.10
N THR A 25 9.90 -7.58 -23.41
CA THR A 25 10.03 -6.25 -24.05
C THR A 25 11.47 -5.83 -24.33
N GLY A 26 12.47 -6.55 -23.82
CA GLY A 26 13.89 -6.21 -23.94
C GLY A 26 14.29 -4.97 -23.14
N THR A 27 13.46 -4.54 -22.19
CA THR A 27 13.65 -3.33 -21.39
C THR A 27 14.44 -3.70 -20.12
N THR A 28 15.65 -3.15 -19.94
CA THR A 28 16.50 -3.46 -18.77
C THR A 28 16.59 -2.28 -17.80
N THR A 29 16.24 -2.51 -16.53
CA THR A 29 16.59 -1.65 -15.40
C THR A 29 17.34 -2.50 -14.37
N SER A 30 18.66 -2.64 -14.51
CA SER A 30 19.45 -3.48 -13.59
C SER A 30 19.76 -2.81 -12.25
N ALA A 31 19.57 -1.49 -12.13
CA ALA A 31 19.94 -0.73 -10.94
C ALA A 31 18.96 -0.86 -9.77
N ASN A 32 17.73 -1.33 -10.02
CA ASN A 32 16.63 -1.28 -9.04
C ASN A 32 16.02 -2.66 -8.71
N VAL A 33 16.70 -3.74 -9.10
CA VAL A 33 16.20 -5.11 -8.93
C VAL A 33 16.35 -5.60 -7.49
N SER A 34 17.49 -5.35 -6.82
CA SER A 34 17.72 -5.80 -5.45
C SER A 34 16.78 -5.10 -4.46
N SER A 35 16.66 -3.77 -4.55
CA SER A 35 15.70 -2.99 -3.74
C SER A 35 14.26 -3.47 -3.98
N ALA A 36 13.86 -3.67 -5.23
CA ALA A 36 12.52 -4.18 -5.53
C ALA A 36 12.25 -5.56 -4.92
N ILE A 37 13.24 -6.46 -4.93
CA ILE A 37 13.13 -7.80 -4.31
C ILE A 37 12.93 -7.65 -2.79
N GLU A 38 13.74 -6.83 -2.12
CA GLU A 38 13.64 -6.59 -0.68
C GLU A 38 12.25 -6.03 -0.31
N ARG A 39 11.79 -5.01 -1.02
CA ARG A 39 10.45 -4.42 -0.84
C ARG A 39 9.34 -5.45 -1.07
N THR A 40 9.49 -6.30 -2.08
CA THR A 40 8.52 -7.38 -2.37
C THR A 40 8.46 -8.39 -1.22
N GLN A 41 9.61 -8.78 -0.66
CA GLN A 41 9.68 -9.74 0.45
C GLN A 41 9.04 -9.18 1.72
N ILE A 42 9.34 -7.93 2.07
CA ILE A 42 8.73 -7.26 3.23
C ILE A 42 7.21 -7.15 3.05
N ARG A 43 6.76 -6.71 1.87
CA ARG A 43 5.32 -6.58 1.56
C ARG A 43 4.60 -7.93 1.64
N LYS A 44 5.22 -8.97 1.12
CA LYS A 44 4.66 -10.33 1.16
C LYS A 44 4.53 -10.85 2.59
N ALA A 45 5.54 -10.65 3.43
CA ALA A 45 5.47 -11.02 4.85
C ALA A 45 4.29 -10.34 5.56
N ILE A 46 4.04 -9.05 5.26
CA ILE A 46 2.88 -8.32 5.83
C ILE A 46 1.56 -8.90 5.32
N GLN A 47 1.44 -9.18 4.02
CA GLN A 47 0.22 -9.74 3.42
C GLN A 47 -0.09 -11.14 3.96
N ASP A 48 0.94 -11.96 4.17
CA ASP A 48 0.82 -13.30 4.75
C ASP A 48 0.46 -13.25 6.25
N GLY A 49 0.69 -12.10 6.90
CA GLY A 49 0.41 -11.87 8.32
C GLY A 49 1.61 -12.15 9.24
N ASP A 50 2.80 -12.35 8.67
CA ASP A 50 4.05 -12.52 9.41
C ASP A 50 4.71 -11.15 9.62
N ILE A 51 4.12 -10.35 10.52
CA ILE A 51 4.59 -8.98 10.75
C ILE A 51 5.93 -8.94 11.47
N GLN A 52 6.23 -9.97 12.26
CA GLN A 52 7.50 -10.10 12.96
C GLN A 52 8.64 -10.27 11.96
N LEU A 53 8.50 -11.18 11.00
CA LEU A 53 9.44 -11.32 9.89
C LEU A 53 9.54 -10.02 9.06
N ALA A 54 8.41 -9.36 8.79
CA ALA A 54 8.42 -8.09 8.05
C ALA A 54 9.24 -7.00 8.77
N MET A 55 9.11 -6.88 10.09
CA MET A 55 9.88 -5.93 10.91
C MET A 55 11.37 -6.30 10.95
N GLU A 56 11.71 -7.59 11.05
CA GLU A 56 13.09 -8.07 10.99
C GLU A 56 13.75 -7.72 9.64
N LEU A 57 13.09 -8.08 8.53
CA LEU A 57 13.56 -7.74 7.18
C LEU A 57 13.70 -6.23 6.98
N LEU A 58 12.76 -5.43 7.50
CA LEU A 58 12.81 -3.98 7.40
C LEU A 58 13.96 -3.40 8.23
N ASN A 59 14.21 -3.92 9.43
CA ASN A 59 15.30 -3.47 10.29
C ASN A 59 16.68 -3.87 9.73
N ASP A 60 16.78 -5.04 9.09
CA ASP A 60 18.02 -5.52 8.47
C ASP A 60 18.36 -4.72 7.19
N ALA A 61 17.36 -4.43 6.36
CA ALA A 61 17.54 -3.71 5.10
C ALA A 61 17.61 -2.19 5.28
N HIS A 62 16.77 -1.63 6.17
CA HIS A 62 16.54 -0.20 6.32
C HIS A 62 16.36 0.23 7.79
N PRO A 63 17.39 0.09 8.64
CA PRO A 63 17.27 0.34 10.08
C PRO A 63 16.83 1.77 10.42
N GLN A 64 17.16 2.75 9.57
CA GLN A 64 16.79 4.16 9.79
C GLN A 64 15.28 4.41 9.62
N ILE A 65 14.55 3.59 8.86
CA ILE A 65 13.12 3.82 8.59
C ILE A 65 12.31 3.73 9.89
N LEU A 66 12.61 2.75 10.74
CA LEU A 66 11.89 2.57 12.01
C LEU A 66 12.20 3.68 13.03
N GLU A 67 13.37 4.31 12.92
CA GLU A 67 13.77 5.46 13.75
C GLU A 67 13.13 6.77 13.27
N GLU A 68 13.09 6.99 11.96
CA GLU A 68 12.60 8.24 11.35
C GLU A 68 11.08 8.26 11.16
N GLN A 69 10.45 7.11 10.91
CA GLN A 69 9.02 6.97 10.64
C GLN A 69 8.31 6.25 11.78
N SER A 70 8.21 6.92 12.93
CA SER A 70 7.55 6.39 14.13
C SER A 70 6.09 5.96 13.91
N GLY A 71 5.39 6.60 12.96
CA GLY A 71 4.05 6.21 12.52
C GLY A 71 4.01 4.83 11.85
N LEU A 72 4.95 4.55 10.94
CA LEU A 72 5.02 3.25 10.25
C LEU A 72 5.25 2.11 11.25
N LEU A 73 6.17 2.32 12.20
CA LEU A 73 6.44 1.35 13.25
C LEU A 73 5.21 1.09 14.11
N PHE A 74 4.44 2.14 14.46
CA PHE A 74 3.17 1.97 15.18
C PHE A 74 2.19 1.10 14.38
N HIS A 75 2.02 1.37 13.09
CA HIS A 75 1.07 0.65 12.23
C HIS A 75 1.47 -0.83 12.06
N LEU A 76 2.77 -1.13 11.91
CA LEU A 76 3.28 -2.50 11.90
C LEU A 76 3.03 -3.21 13.23
N GLN A 77 3.32 -2.56 14.35
CA GLN A 77 3.10 -3.13 15.68
C GLN A 77 1.60 -3.34 15.98
N GLN A 78 0.75 -2.41 15.53
CA GLN A 78 -0.70 -2.55 15.60
C GLN A 78 -1.16 -3.76 14.78
N GLN A 79 -0.65 -3.94 13.56
CA GLN A 79 -0.96 -5.10 12.75
C GLN A 79 -0.52 -6.41 13.44
N GLN A 80 0.66 -6.43 14.08
CA GLN A 80 1.11 -7.59 14.87
C GLN A 80 0.12 -7.93 15.99
N VAL A 81 -0.42 -6.93 16.68
CA VAL A 81 -1.46 -7.16 17.70
C VAL A 81 -2.74 -7.73 17.08
N ILE A 82 -3.18 -7.21 15.93
CA ILE A 82 -4.33 -7.75 15.19
C ILE A 82 -4.09 -9.22 14.82
N GLU A 83 -2.89 -9.59 14.38
CA GLU A 83 -2.55 -10.98 14.05
C GLU A 83 -2.52 -11.89 15.30
N LEU A 84 -2.05 -11.39 16.45
CA LEU A 84 -2.11 -12.12 17.72
C LEU A 84 -3.55 -12.36 18.17
N ILE A 85 -4.42 -11.36 18.03
CA ILE A 85 -5.86 -11.47 18.30
C ILE A 85 -6.50 -12.48 17.35
N ARG A 86 -6.17 -12.43 16.06
CA ARG A 86 -6.63 -13.38 15.03
C ARG A 86 -6.23 -14.83 15.34
N ALA A 87 -5.05 -15.02 15.92
CA ALA A 87 -4.57 -16.33 16.35
C ALA A 87 -5.16 -16.79 17.71
N GLY A 88 -6.04 -16.00 18.34
CA GLY A 88 -6.62 -16.28 19.65
C GLY A 88 -5.64 -16.14 20.82
N ARG A 89 -4.48 -15.49 20.61
CA ARG A 89 -3.42 -15.30 21.62
C ARG A 89 -3.64 -13.97 22.35
N THR A 90 -4.74 -13.86 23.08
CA THR A 90 -5.19 -12.62 23.72
C THR A 90 -4.20 -12.08 24.76
N GLU A 91 -3.63 -12.94 25.60
CA GLU A 91 -2.62 -12.54 26.61
C GLU A 91 -1.38 -11.94 25.93
N ALA A 92 -0.83 -12.62 24.92
CA ALA A 92 0.31 -12.12 24.17
C ALA A 92 0.02 -10.81 23.43
N ALA A 93 -1.20 -10.65 22.90
CA ALA A 93 -1.65 -9.41 22.27
C ALA A 93 -1.67 -8.24 23.27
N LEU A 94 -2.16 -8.48 24.49
CA LEU A 94 -2.21 -7.48 25.57
C LEU A 94 -0.81 -7.09 26.04
N ASP A 95 0.05 -8.07 26.31
CA ASP A 95 1.43 -7.83 26.73
C ASP A 95 2.19 -7.01 25.69
N TYR A 96 2.06 -7.38 24.41
CA TYR A 96 2.70 -6.67 23.30
C TYR A 96 2.16 -5.24 23.16
N ALA A 97 0.85 -5.04 23.27
CA ALA A 97 0.26 -3.71 23.19
C ALA A 97 0.73 -2.81 24.34
N GLN A 98 0.85 -3.35 25.55
CA GLN A 98 1.34 -2.60 26.72
C GLN A 98 2.82 -2.24 26.59
N GLU A 99 3.66 -3.14 26.07
CA GLU A 99 5.09 -2.92 25.94
C GLU A 99 5.42 -1.92 24.82
N TYR A 100 4.75 -2.03 23.66
CA TYR A 100 5.15 -1.31 22.45
C TYR A 100 4.22 -0.19 22.01
N LEU A 101 2.90 -0.35 22.16
CA LEU A 101 1.91 0.62 21.63
C LEU A 101 1.52 1.65 22.68
N ALA A 102 1.29 1.24 23.93
CA ALA A 102 0.83 2.13 25.00
C ALA A 102 1.76 3.35 25.19
N PRO A 103 3.10 3.20 25.34
CA PRO A 103 4.00 4.34 25.55
C PRO A 103 4.01 5.34 24.38
N ARG A 104 3.72 4.88 23.16
CA ARG A 104 3.68 5.71 21.95
C ARG A 104 2.34 6.43 21.77
N SER A 105 1.27 5.83 22.28
CA SER A 105 -0.08 6.38 22.22
C SER A 105 -0.36 7.47 23.27
N GLU A 106 0.37 7.46 24.41
CA GLU A 106 0.14 8.40 25.52
C GLU A 106 0.18 9.88 25.12
N ASN A 107 1.08 10.23 24.19
CA ASN A 107 1.28 11.63 23.76
C ASN A 107 0.58 11.97 22.43
N ASN A 108 -0.15 11.01 21.83
CA ASN A 108 -0.74 11.15 20.50
C ASN A 108 -2.22 10.70 20.51
N PRO A 109 -3.19 11.62 20.55
CA PRO A 109 -4.60 11.27 20.70
C PRO A 109 -5.15 10.42 19.53
N ASN A 110 -4.60 10.61 18.32
CA ASN A 110 -4.97 9.80 17.15
C ASN A 110 -4.51 8.34 17.29
N LEU A 111 -3.27 8.13 17.76
CA LEU A 111 -2.72 6.79 17.98
C LEU A 111 -3.41 6.09 19.15
N LEU A 112 -3.82 6.85 20.18
CA LEU A 112 -4.62 6.33 21.28
C LEU A 112 -5.96 5.79 20.80
N LEU A 113 -6.66 6.55 19.95
CA LEU A 113 -7.93 6.09 19.36
C LEU A 113 -7.74 4.81 18.54
N GLU A 114 -6.67 4.71 17.75
CA GLU A 114 -6.36 3.51 16.97
C GLU A 114 -6.02 2.31 17.86
N LEU A 115 -5.28 2.51 18.95
CA LEU A 115 -5.01 1.48 19.95
C LEU A 115 -6.30 1.02 20.63
N GLU A 116 -7.17 1.94 21.06
CA GLU A 116 -8.47 1.64 21.67
C GLU A 116 -9.35 0.80 20.74
N ARG A 117 -9.42 1.17 19.44
CA ARG A 117 -10.15 0.39 18.43
C ARG A 117 -9.58 -1.03 18.31
N THR A 118 -8.25 -1.16 18.30
CA THR A 118 -7.60 -2.47 18.20
C THR A 118 -7.88 -3.32 19.44
N MET A 119 -7.80 -2.73 20.63
CA MET A 119 -8.08 -3.42 21.89
C MET A 119 -9.56 -3.78 22.05
N ALA A 120 -10.47 -2.98 21.48
CA ALA A 120 -11.89 -3.28 21.49
C ALA A 120 -12.23 -4.60 20.79
N LEU A 121 -11.39 -5.09 19.87
CA LEU A 121 -11.55 -6.42 19.28
C LEU A 121 -11.51 -7.55 20.32
N LEU A 122 -10.79 -7.37 21.43
CA LEU A 122 -10.70 -8.35 22.52
C LEU A 122 -11.99 -8.48 23.34
N ILE A 123 -12.90 -7.50 23.25
CA ILE A 123 -14.16 -7.49 24.00
C ILE A 123 -15.18 -8.44 23.39
N PHE A 124 -15.06 -8.74 22.09
CA PHE A 124 -16.01 -9.56 21.35
C PHE A 124 -15.56 -11.02 21.34
N ASP A 125 -16.45 -11.92 21.77
CA ASP A 125 -16.21 -13.37 21.67
C ASP A 125 -16.07 -13.84 20.21
N ASP A 126 -16.79 -13.19 19.30
CA ASP A 126 -16.67 -13.37 17.86
C ASP A 126 -16.33 -12.05 17.17
N VAL A 127 -15.07 -11.91 16.76
CA VAL A 127 -14.53 -10.70 16.14
C VAL A 127 -15.23 -10.37 14.82
N SER A 128 -15.81 -11.36 14.12
CA SER A 128 -16.53 -11.13 12.86
C SER A 128 -17.86 -10.38 13.05
N THR A 129 -18.41 -10.40 14.26
CA THR A 129 -19.64 -9.67 14.63
C THR A 129 -19.35 -8.27 15.16
N SER A 130 -18.06 -7.93 15.33
CA SER A 130 -17.64 -6.63 15.83
C SER A 130 -17.93 -5.53 14.79
N PRO A 131 -18.33 -4.31 15.23
CA PRO A 131 -18.35 -3.14 14.35
C PRO A 131 -16.96 -2.78 13.80
N LEU A 132 -15.90 -3.41 14.32
CA LEU A 132 -14.50 -3.25 13.93
C LEU A 132 -13.96 -4.48 13.17
N ALA A 133 -14.85 -5.30 12.60
CA ALA A 133 -14.46 -6.46 11.79
C ALA A 133 -13.63 -6.07 10.54
N ASP A 134 -13.67 -4.81 10.12
CA ASP A 134 -12.82 -4.25 9.06
C ASP A 134 -11.33 -4.37 9.38
N LEU A 135 -10.93 -4.26 10.66
CA LEU A 135 -9.54 -4.46 11.10
C LEU A 135 -9.07 -5.91 10.92
N MET A 136 -9.98 -6.86 10.81
CA MET A 136 -9.68 -8.28 10.57
C MET A 136 -9.62 -8.64 9.08
N ASP A 137 -9.96 -7.71 8.19
CA ASP A 137 -9.92 -7.94 6.75
C ASP A 137 -8.47 -8.03 6.25
N VAL A 138 -8.28 -8.75 5.14
CA VAL A 138 -7.03 -8.73 4.36
C VAL A 138 -6.74 -7.32 3.84
N ALA A 139 -7.77 -6.50 3.59
CA ALA A 139 -7.63 -5.10 3.21
C ALA A 139 -6.82 -4.29 4.23
N GLN A 140 -6.91 -4.61 5.53
CA GLN A 140 -6.12 -3.94 6.56
C GLN A 140 -4.63 -4.27 6.44
N ARG A 141 -4.27 -5.54 6.21
CA ARG A 141 -2.88 -5.94 5.91
C ARG A 141 -2.35 -5.23 4.67
N GLN A 142 -3.20 -5.12 3.64
CA GLN A 142 -2.84 -4.46 2.39
C GLN A 142 -2.49 -2.99 2.63
N LYS A 143 -3.28 -2.28 3.45
CA LYS A 143 -3.02 -0.88 3.81
C LYS A 143 -1.65 -0.72 4.50
N THR A 144 -1.35 -1.53 5.50
CA THR A 144 -0.03 -1.50 6.17
C THR A 144 1.10 -1.82 5.21
N ALA A 145 0.90 -2.78 4.30
CA ALA A 145 1.88 -3.16 3.29
C ALA A 145 2.14 -2.03 2.27
N ASP A 146 1.10 -1.29 1.88
CA ASP A 146 1.19 -0.17 0.95
C ASP A 146 1.83 1.09 1.60
N GLU A 147 1.81 1.21 2.92
CA GLU A 147 2.50 2.28 3.66
C GLU A 147 4.02 2.06 3.74
N VAL A 148 4.48 0.80 3.77
CA VAL A 148 5.92 0.47 3.86
C VAL A 148 6.67 0.86 2.58
N ASN A 149 6.06 0.61 1.41
CA ASN A 149 6.71 0.84 0.11
C ASN A 149 7.23 2.28 -0.10
N PRO A 150 6.41 3.34 0.07
CA PRO A 150 6.87 4.72 -0.10
C PRO A 150 7.89 5.13 0.96
N CYS A 151 7.86 4.55 2.16
CA CYS A 151 8.86 4.80 3.19
C CYS A 151 10.24 4.30 2.75
N ILE A 152 10.32 3.10 2.17
CA ILE A 152 11.58 2.55 1.66
C ILE A 152 12.12 3.38 0.49
N LEU A 153 11.26 3.74 -0.46
CA LEU A 153 11.65 4.54 -1.63
C LEU A 153 12.21 5.91 -1.24
N ARG A 154 11.60 6.57 -0.24
CA ARG A 154 12.07 7.87 0.27
C ARG A 154 13.47 7.78 0.88
N THR A 155 13.78 6.70 1.60
CA THR A 155 15.12 6.49 2.19
C THR A 155 16.18 6.23 1.12
N GLN A 156 15.80 5.66 -0.02
CA GLN A 156 16.69 5.37 -1.13
C GLN A 156 16.87 6.54 -2.12
N LEU A 157 16.26 7.70 -1.87
CA LEU A 157 16.24 8.88 -2.77
C LEU A 157 15.68 8.56 -4.17
N GLU A 158 14.88 7.52 -4.30
CA GLU A 158 14.17 7.20 -5.54
C GLU A 158 12.88 8.03 -5.66
N GLU A 159 12.42 8.32 -6.88
CA GLU A 159 11.12 8.97 -7.08
C GLU A 159 10.03 8.08 -6.45
N ALA A 160 9.40 8.58 -5.38
CA ALA A 160 8.51 7.80 -4.53
C ALA A 160 7.17 7.39 -5.21
N GLU A 161 6.89 7.91 -6.40
CA GLU A 161 5.66 7.64 -7.15
C GLU A 161 5.98 7.32 -8.60
N SER A 162 5.45 6.20 -9.08
CA SER A 162 5.48 5.85 -10.50
C SER A 162 4.72 6.90 -11.32
N GLN A 163 5.21 7.23 -12.51
CA GLN A 163 4.56 8.26 -13.34
C GLN A 163 3.27 7.76 -14.02
N LEU A 164 3.04 6.45 -14.06
CA LEU A 164 1.91 5.84 -14.74
C LEU A 164 0.54 6.19 -14.09
N PRO A 165 0.35 6.06 -12.76
CA PRO A 165 -0.86 6.54 -12.07
C PRO A 165 -1.10 8.04 -12.26
N VAL A 166 -0.04 8.85 -12.26
CA VAL A 166 -0.14 10.30 -12.47
C VAL A 166 -0.67 10.60 -13.87
N LEU A 167 -0.12 9.94 -14.88
CA LEU A 167 -0.55 10.09 -16.27
C LEU A 167 -2.01 9.65 -16.47
N LEU A 168 -2.43 8.54 -15.84
CA LEU A 168 -3.82 8.06 -15.86
C LEU A 168 -4.78 9.05 -15.20
N LYS A 169 -4.44 9.56 -14.01
CA LYS A 169 -5.23 10.61 -13.33
C LYS A 169 -5.34 11.87 -14.18
N LEU A 170 -4.23 12.30 -14.80
CA LEU A 170 -4.20 13.46 -15.68
C LEU A 170 -5.07 13.26 -16.93
N MET A 171 -5.01 12.08 -17.54
CA MET A 171 -5.85 11.72 -18.68
C MET A 171 -7.33 11.83 -18.30
N LEU A 172 -7.78 11.13 -17.24
CA LEU A 172 -9.16 11.16 -16.78
C LEU A 172 -9.64 12.59 -16.48
N TRP A 173 -8.79 13.38 -15.81
CA TRP A 173 -9.07 14.79 -15.53
C TRP A 173 -9.20 15.64 -16.79
N MET A 174 -8.35 15.44 -17.80
CA MET A 174 -8.45 16.15 -19.08
C MET A 174 -9.73 15.76 -19.84
N GLN A 175 -10.10 14.48 -19.84
CA GLN A 175 -11.34 14.01 -20.47
C GLN A 175 -12.56 14.68 -19.83
N ASP A 176 -12.62 14.76 -18.50
CA ASP A 176 -13.70 15.44 -17.79
C ASP A 176 -13.74 16.95 -18.10
N ARG A 177 -12.57 17.60 -18.15
CA ARG A 177 -12.48 19.04 -18.44
C ARG A 177 -12.86 19.43 -19.87
N LEU A 178 -12.59 18.54 -20.84
CA LEU A 178 -12.90 18.73 -22.26
C LEU A 178 -14.31 18.25 -22.63
N LYS A 179 -14.95 17.46 -21.77
CA LYS A 179 -16.32 16.97 -21.96
C LYS A 179 -17.27 18.12 -22.29
N GLY A 180 -17.93 18.03 -23.44
CA GLY A 180 -18.89 19.03 -23.91
C GLY A 180 -18.28 20.33 -24.50
N LYS A 181 -16.95 20.46 -24.58
CA LYS A 181 -16.28 21.63 -25.20
C LYS A 181 -15.71 21.32 -26.57
N VAL A 182 -15.19 20.11 -26.75
CA VAL A 182 -14.53 19.66 -27.98
C VAL A 182 -14.90 18.20 -28.22
N VAL A 183 -14.96 17.77 -29.47
CA VAL A 183 -15.05 16.35 -29.83
C VAL A 183 -13.65 15.76 -29.78
N PHE A 184 -13.44 14.76 -28.94
CA PHE A 184 -12.16 14.07 -28.81
C PHE A 184 -12.40 12.58 -28.49
N PRO A 185 -11.40 11.71 -28.73
CA PRO A 185 -11.50 10.30 -28.36
C PRO A 185 -11.44 10.14 -26.84
N VAL A 186 -12.42 9.46 -26.27
CA VAL A 186 -12.57 9.19 -24.83
C VAL A 186 -12.28 7.73 -24.56
N ILE A 187 -11.49 7.45 -23.53
CA ILE A 187 -11.33 6.12 -22.95
C ILE A 187 -12.27 6.02 -21.75
N GLU A 188 -13.31 5.19 -21.88
CA GLU A 188 -14.26 4.90 -20.78
C GLU A 188 -13.77 3.74 -19.91
N ASP A 189 -13.27 2.68 -20.54
CA ASP A 189 -12.64 1.55 -19.86
C ASP A 189 -11.13 1.59 -20.05
N VAL A 190 -10.42 1.86 -18.95
CA VAL A 190 -8.95 1.94 -18.92
C VAL A 190 -8.31 0.56 -19.15
N LEU A 191 -9.01 -0.53 -18.84
CA LEU A 191 -8.49 -1.90 -19.02
C LEU A 191 -8.51 -2.30 -20.50
N VAL A 192 -9.53 -1.87 -21.23
CA VAL A 192 -9.67 -2.12 -22.66
C VAL A 192 -8.90 -1.07 -23.47
N ALA A 193 -8.82 0.16 -22.97
CA ALA A 193 -8.09 1.29 -23.56
C ALA A 193 -8.49 1.60 -25.02
N GLU A 194 -9.68 1.18 -25.45
CA GLU A 194 -10.21 1.49 -26.77
C GLU A 194 -10.81 2.91 -26.79
N PRO A 195 -10.32 3.81 -27.67
CA PRO A 195 -10.84 5.16 -27.75
C PRO A 195 -12.18 5.19 -28.48
N ILE A 196 -13.20 5.72 -27.81
CA ILE A 196 -14.54 5.94 -28.36
C ILE A 196 -14.65 7.42 -28.72
N LEU A 197 -15.07 7.73 -29.95
CA LEU A 197 -15.40 9.11 -30.30
C LEU A 197 -16.63 9.54 -29.51
N ALA A 198 -16.47 10.52 -28.62
CA ALA A 198 -17.61 11.10 -27.90
C ALA A 198 -18.64 11.63 -28.91
N PRO A 199 -19.94 11.36 -28.73
CA PRO A 199 -20.96 11.85 -29.64
C PRO A 199 -20.90 13.39 -29.71
N SER A 200 -20.81 13.91 -30.93
CA SER A 200 -20.88 15.35 -31.19
C SER A 200 -22.21 15.87 -30.65
N ASN A 201 -22.14 16.74 -29.65
CA ASN A 201 -23.32 17.40 -29.08
C ASN A 201 -23.78 18.52 -30.04
N GLU A 202 -24.17 18.15 -31.27
CA GLU A 202 -24.89 19.01 -32.21
C GLU A 202 -26.40 18.83 -31.98
N ALA A 203 -26.89 19.22 -30.80
CA ALA A 203 -28.32 19.30 -30.52
C ALA A 203 -28.61 20.27 -29.37
N ALA A 204 -28.18 21.53 -29.50
CA ALA A 204 -28.75 22.64 -28.76
C ALA A 204 -28.80 23.86 -29.68
N THR A 205 -29.85 23.90 -30.50
CA THR A 205 -30.34 25.14 -31.14
C THR A 205 -31.63 25.54 -30.46
#